data_AF-A0A257QZ39-F1
#
_entry.id   AF-A0A257QZ39-F1
#
_cell.length_a   1.000
_cell.length_b   1.000
_cell.length_c   1.000
_cell.angle_alpha   90.00
_cell.angle_beta   90.00
_cell.angle_gamma   90.00
#
_symmetry.space_group_name_H-M   'P 1'
#
loop_
_entity.id
_entity.type
_entity.pdbx_description
1 polymer ?
#
loop_
_entity_poly.entity_id
_entity_poly.type
_entity_poly.pdbx_seq_one_letter_code
_entity_poly.pdbx_strand_id
1 'polypeptide(L)'
;MSAAQQHMAQRVLARLWGDDALAERLGADAMEKLDHAEHIMQALIEQGVAPSAGALRPPRLGPDAESLFIANRQIEAEAVRLYREAIAYALKVRDRAREALFTDLLEAKMRHFNGLEEQGS
;
A
#
# COMPACT_ATOMS: atom_id res chain seq x y z
N MET A 1 1.03 1.64 -6.65
CA MET A 1 1.05 3.06 -7.09
C MET A 1 -0.08 3.90 -6.51
N SER A 2 -1.38 3.57 -6.67
CA SER A 2 -2.47 4.42 -6.13
C SER A 2 -2.39 4.67 -4.61
N ALA A 3 -1.92 3.69 -3.82
CA ALA A 3 -1.71 3.87 -2.39
C ALA A 3 -0.62 4.91 -2.08
N ALA A 4 0.52 4.88 -2.78
CA ALA A 4 1.57 5.88 -2.62
C ALA A 4 1.05 7.29 -2.93
N GLN A 5 0.31 7.45 -4.03
CA GLN A 5 -0.32 8.73 -4.40
C GLN A 5 -1.32 9.21 -3.34
N GLN A 6 -2.12 8.31 -2.78
CA GLN A 6 -3.07 8.65 -1.71
C GLN A 6 -2.34 9.20 -0.49
N HIS A 7 -1.34 8.49 0.02
CA HIS A 7 -0.56 8.95 1.17
C HIS A 7 0.17 10.27 0.89
N MET A 8 0.70 10.47 -0.32
CA MET A 8 1.32 11.75 -0.71
C MET A 8 0.32 12.91 -0.70
N ALA A 9 -0.89 12.71 -1.25
CA ALA A 9 -1.93 13.74 -1.26
C ALA A 9 -2.39 14.07 0.17
N GLN A 10 -2.55 13.04 1.00
CA GLN A 10 -2.90 13.19 2.41
C GLN A 10 -1.79 13.87 3.23
N ARG A 11 -0.51 13.59 2.93
CA ARG A 11 0.63 14.29 3.55
C ARG A 11 0.58 15.79 3.28
N VAL A 12 0.28 16.19 2.04
CA VAL A 12 0.13 17.60 1.70
C VAL A 12 -1.01 18.23 2.50
N LEU A 13 -2.14 17.54 2.62
CA LEU A 13 -3.27 18.02 3.41
C LEU A 13 -2.94 18.14 4.90
N ALA A 14 -2.24 17.17 5.49
CA ALA A 14 -1.79 17.23 6.88
C ALA A 14 -0.87 18.44 7.15
N ARG A 15 0.03 18.77 6.21
CA ARG A 15 0.84 20.00 6.29
C ARG A 15 -0.01 21.27 6.26
N LEU A 16 -1.06 21.30 5.45
CA LEU A 16 -2.00 22.44 5.41
C LEU A 16 -2.78 22.59 6.72
N TRP A 17 -3.02 21.50 7.44
CA TRP A 17 -3.58 21.52 8.79
C TRP A 17 -2.58 21.90 9.88
N GLY A 18 -1.29 22.00 9.56
CA GLY A 18 -0.21 22.23 10.52
C GLY A 18 0.14 20.99 11.36
N ASP A 19 -0.26 19.80 10.93
CA ASP A 19 0.05 18.53 11.60
C ASP A 19 1.28 17.87 10.97
N ASP A 20 2.47 18.33 11.38
CA ASP A 20 3.74 17.83 10.87
C ASP A 20 3.99 16.36 11.22
N ALA A 21 3.48 15.89 12.37
CA ALA A 21 3.63 14.50 12.79
C ALA A 21 2.85 13.56 11.87
N LEU A 22 1.60 13.90 11.55
CA LEU A 22 0.79 13.15 10.59
C LEU A 22 1.40 13.22 9.19
N ALA A 23 1.91 14.39 8.78
CA ALA A 23 2.55 14.55 7.48
C ALA A 23 3.79 13.68 7.31
N GLU A 24 4.67 13.59 8.32
CA GLU A 24 5.86 12.75 8.26
C GLU A 24 5.50 11.27 8.20
N ARG A 25 4.53 10.84 9.02
CA ARG A 25 4.03 9.46 8.99
C ARG A 25 3.47 9.07 7.62
N LEU A 26 2.58 9.89 7.05
CA LEU A 26 2.03 9.64 5.71
C LEU A 26 3.12 9.67 4.63
N GLY A 27 4.18 10.45 4.83
CA GLY A 27 5.37 10.44 3.98
C GLY A 27 6.12 9.11 4.01
N ALA A 28 6.33 8.55 5.20
CA ALA A 28 6.93 7.24 5.38
C ALA A 28 6.06 6.14 4.76
N ASP A 29 4.75 6.18 4.98
CA ASP A 29 3.79 5.23 4.39
C ASP A 29 3.86 5.26 2.86
N ALA A 30 3.90 6.45 2.26
CA ALA A 30 4.03 6.62 0.81
C ALA A 30 5.31 5.97 0.27
N MET A 31 6.43 6.14 0.98
CA MET A 31 7.72 5.56 0.59
C MET A 31 7.67 4.03 0.63
N GLU A 32 7.10 3.45 1.68
CA GLU A 32 6.90 1.99 1.75
C GLU A 32 6.03 1.49 0.60
N LYS A 33 4.96 2.23 0.21
CA LYS A 33 4.13 1.80 -0.92
C LYS A 33 4.88 1.86 -2.26
N LEU A 34 5.92 2.68 -2.38
CA LEU A 34 6.80 2.71 -3.55
C LEU A 34 7.77 1.52 -3.54
N ASP A 35 8.37 1.21 -2.40
CA ASP A 35 9.23 0.02 -2.22
C ASP A 35 8.51 -1.28 -2.57
N HIS A 36 7.25 -1.43 -2.12
CA HIS A 36 6.42 -2.57 -2.50
C HIS A 36 6.16 -2.63 -4.01
N ALA A 37 5.99 -1.47 -4.66
CA ALA A 37 5.80 -1.42 -6.10
C ALA A 37 7.09 -1.80 -6.84
N GLU A 38 8.25 -1.37 -6.33
CA GLU A 38 9.57 -1.71 -6.86
C GLU A 38 9.82 -3.22 -6.83
N HIS A 39 9.57 -3.89 -5.71
CA HIS A 39 9.70 -5.35 -5.62
C HIS A 39 8.81 -6.10 -6.63
N ILE A 40 7.58 -5.64 -6.85
CA ILE A 40 6.69 -6.22 -7.86
C ILE A 40 7.22 -5.95 -9.27
N MET A 41 7.69 -4.74 -9.55
CA MET A 41 8.27 -4.39 -10.85
C MET A 41 9.52 -5.22 -11.14
N GLN A 42 10.39 -5.40 -10.16
CA GLN A 42 11.57 -6.25 -10.27
C GLN A 42 11.17 -7.68 -10.67
N ALA A 43 10.23 -8.29 -9.95
CA ALA A 43 9.77 -9.65 -10.26
C ALA A 43 9.14 -9.79 -11.66
N LEU A 44 8.51 -8.74 -12.19
CA LEU A 44 8.00 -8.72 -13.57
C LEU A 44 9.14 -8.61 -14.59
N ILE A 45 10.09 -7.69 -14.36
CA ILE A 45 11.22 -7.43 -15.26
C ILE A 45 12.12 -8.65 -15.37
N GLU A 46 12.39 -9.36 -14.26
CA GLU A 46 13.17 -10.60 -14.23
C GLU A 46 12.55 -11.71 -15.10
N GLN A 47 11.27 -11.58 -15.47
CA GLN A 47 10.52 -12.53 -16.29
C GLN A 47 10.33 -12.02 -17.72
N GLY A 48 11.00 -10.91 -18.08
CA GLY A 48 10.85 -10.26 -19.37
C GLY A 48 9.51 -9.55 -19.55
N VAL A 49 8.76 -9.30 -18.47
CA VAL A 49 7.47 -8.63 -18.52
C VAL A 49 7.66 -7.15 -18.15
N ALA A 50 7.27 -6.26 -19.06
CA ALA A 50 7.27 -4.83 -18.79
C ALA A 50 6.18 -4.47 -17.75
N PRO A 51 6.51 -3.73 -16.68
CA PRO A 51 5.50 -3.26 -15.74
C PRO A 51 4.46 -2.35 -16.41
N SER A 52 3.20 -2.50 -16.03
CA SER A 52 2.14 -1.62 -16.54
C SER A 52 1.99 -0.36 -15.67
N ALA A 53 1.88 0.80 -16.30
CA ALA A 53 1.63 2.09 -15.64
C ALA A 53 0.12 2.38 -15.49
N GLY A 54 -0.70 1.35 -15.18
CA GLY A 54 -2.16 1.42 -15.21
C GLY A 54 -2.76 2.65 -14.51
N ALA A 55 -4.00 2.99 -14.86
CA ALA A 55 -4.67 4.20 -14.37
C ALA A 55 -4.67 4.28 -12.83
N LEU A 56 -4.15 5.40 -12.31
CA LEU A 56 -4.13 5.67 -10.87
C LEU A 56 -5.52 6.09 -10.41
N ARG A 57 -5.94 5.56 -9.26
CA ARG A 57 -7.21 5.95 -8.64
C ARG A 57 -7.04 7.32 -7.99
N PRO A 58 -8.05 8.22 -8.07
CA PRO A 58 -8.00 9.49 -7.37
C PRO A 58 -7.76 9.29 -5.87
N PRO A 59 -6.92 10.13 -5.23
CA PRO A 59 -6.66 10.02 -3.81
C PRO A 59 -7.90 10.43 -3.03
N ARG A 60 -8.22 9.70 -1.96
CA ARG A 60 -9.31 10.05 -1.05
C ARG A 60 -8.78 10.93 0.07
N LEU A 61 -9.33 12.14 0.16
CA LEU A 61 -9.10 13.11 1.21
C LEU A 61 -10.34 13.20 2.12
N GLY A 62 -10.24 13.94 3.20
CA GLY A 62 -11.37 14.24 4.07
C GLY A 62 -11.06 15.37 5.04
N PRO A 63 -12.00 15.73 5.93
CA PRO A 63 -11.90 16.93 6.76
C PRO A 63 -11.00 16.78 7.99
N ASP A 64 -10.66 15.55 8.38
CA ASP A 64 -9.93 15.22 9.61
C ASP A 64 -9.05 13.97 9.44
N ALA A 65 -8.18 13.69 10.41
CA ALA A 65 -7.28 12.55 10.37
C ALA A 65 -8.02 11.19 10.33
N GLU A 66 -9.16 11.07 11.01
CA GLU A 66 -9.95 9.84 11.05
C GLU A 66 -10.45 9.45 9.64
N SER A 67 -10.95 10.42 8.88
CA SER A 67 -11.38 10.23 7.50
C SER A 67 -10.24 9.75 6.59
N LEU A 68 -9.01 10.23 6.82
CA LEU A 68 -7.82 9.77 6.09
C LEU A 68 -7.48 8.32 6.45
N PHE A 69 -7.54 7.96 7.73
CA PHE A 69 -7.28 6.59 8.18
C PHE A 69 -8.32 5.59 7.66
N ILE A 70 -9.60 5.96 7.61
CA ILE A 70 -10.65 5.13 7.00
C ILE A 70 -10.33 4.91 5.50
N ALA A 71 -9.98 5.96 4.78
CA ALA A 71 -9.62 5.86 3.36
C ALA A 71 -8.36 5.00 3.12
N ASN A 72 -7.39 5.03 4.04
CA ASN A 72 -6.18 4.21 4.01
C ASN A 72 -6.50 2.76 4.34
N ARG A 73 -7.29 2.49 5.38
CA ARG A 73 -7.72 1.12 5.74
C ARG A 73 -8.42 0.43 4.57
N GLN A 74 -9.24 1.14 3.81
CA GLN A 74 -9.89 0.60 2.61
C GLN A 74 -8.88 0.16 1.54
N ILE A 75 -7.84 0.96 1.26
CA ILE A 75 -6.86 0.59 0.22
C ILE A 75 -5.94 -0.55 0.68
N GLU A 76 -5.64 -0.60 1.98
CA GLU A 76 -4.89 -1.68 2.62
C GLU A 76 -5.68 -3.00 2.60
N ALA A 77 -6.97 -2.98 2.92
CA ALA A 77 -7.84 -4.17 2.87
C ALA A 77 -7.94 -4.75 1.45
N GLU A 78 -8.03 -3.90 0.43
CA GLU A 78 -7.99 -4.33 -0.97
C GLU A 78 -6.63 -4.95 -1.33
N ALA A 79 -5.52 -4.37 -0.88
CA ALA A 79 -4.18 -4.92 -1.11
C ALA A 79 -4.00 -6.29 -0.44
N VAL A 80 -4.48 -6.45 0.80
CA VAL A 80 -4.49 -7.74 1.53
C VAL A 80 -5.24 -8.80 0.72
N ARG A 81 -6.44 -8.46 0.20
CA ARG A 81 -7.21 -9.38 -0.64
C ARG A 81 -6.43 -9.78 -1.89
N LEU A 82 -5.87 -8.81 -2.60
CA LEU A 82 -5.10 -9.05 -3.83
C LEU A 82 -3.87 -9.93 -3.59
N TYR A 83 -3.12 -9.69 -2.51
CA TYR A 83 -1.96 -10.52 -2.21
C TYR A 83 -2.34 -11.94 -1.81
N ARG A 84 -3.44 -12.14 -1.06
CA ARG A 84 -3.96 -13.49 -0.79
C ARG A 84 -4.34 -14.24 -2.06
N GLU A 85 -5.00 -13.57 -3.01
CA GLU A 85 -5.34 -14.13 -4.32
C GLU A 85 -4.08 -14.48 -5.12
N ALA A 86 -3.07 -13.59 -5.10
CA ALA A 86 -1.80 -13.81 -5.77
C ALA A 86 -1.00 -14.99 -5.18
N ILE A 87 -0.96 -15.13 -3.85
CA ILE A 87 -0.36 -16.28 -3.16
C ILE A 87 -1.07 -17.57 -3.56
N ALA A 88 -2.42 -17.59 -3.53
CA ALA A 88 -3.19 -18.77 -3.90
C ALA A 88 -2.93 -19.19 -5.36
N TYR A 89 -2.80 -18.22 -6.26
CA TYR A 89 -2.43 -18.48 -7.65
C TYR A 89 -1.01 -19.03 -7.77
N ALA A 90 -0.03 -18.40 -7.12
CA ALA A 90 1.37 -18.85 -7.13
C ALA A 90 1.51 -20.29 -6.62
N LEU A 91 0.81 -20.64 -5.55
CA LEU A 91 0.72 -22.02 -5.04
C LEU A 91 0.15 -22.99 -6.08
N LYS A 92 -0.94 -22.61 -6.77
CA LYS A 92 -1.59 -23.43 -7.79
C LYS A 92 -0.65 -23.74 -8.97
N VAL A 93 0.17 -22.78 -9.39
CA VAL A 93 1.13 -22.95 -10.49
C VAL A 93 2.53 -23.38 -10.03
N ARG A 94 2.71 -23.63 -8.73
CA ARG A 94 3.98 -24.04 -8.08
C ARG A 94 5.11 -23.02 -8.22
N ASP A 95 4.76 -21.74 -8.22
CA ASP A 95 5.69 -20.63 -8.30
C ASP A 95 6.13 -20.14 -6.91
N ARG A 96 7.19 -20.77 -6.39
CA ARG A 96 7.68 -20.52 -5.03
C ARG A 96 8.27 -19.12 -4.84
N ALA A 97 8.85 -18.53 -5.88
CA ALA A 97 9.42 -17.19 -5.78
C ALA A 97 8.32 -16.13 -5.59
N ARG A 98 7.23 -16.23 -6.36
CA ARG A 98 6.11 -15.29 -6.24
C ARG A 98 5.27 -15.54 -4.98
N GLU A 99 5.14 -16.80 -4.55
CA GLU A 99 4.55 -17.14 -3.25
C GLU A 99 5.26 -16.39 -2.11
N ALA A 100 6.60 -16.47 -2.04
CA ALA A 100 7.39 -15.78 -1.04
C ALA A 100 7.21 -14.25 -1.13
N LEU A 101 7.39 -13.67 -2.32
CA LEU A 101 7.22 -12.23 -2.53
C LEU A 101 5.86 -11.72 -2.05
N PHE A 102 4.76 -12.37 -2.43
CA PHE A 102 3.44 -11.91 -2.03
C PHE A 102 3.14 -12.18 -0.56
N THR A 103 3.80 -13.16 0.06
CA THR A 103 3.71 -13.41 1.50
C THR A 103 4.39 -12.29 2.28
N ASP A 104 5.61 -11.90 1.91
CA ASP A 104 6.33 -10.78 2.53
C ASP A 104 5.55 -9.46 2.41
N LEU A 105 5.00 -9.20 1.21
CA LEU A 105 4.13 -8.05 0.96
C LEU A 105 2.85 -8.10 1.81
N LEU A 106 2.22 -9.26 1.94
CA LEU A 106 1.02 -9.44 2.76
C LEU A 106 1.32 -9.16 4.25
N GLU A 107 2.43 -9.68 4.77
CA GLU A 107 2.84 -9.43 6.16
C GLU A 107 3.08 -7.94 6.42
N ALA A 108 3.73 -7.24 5.49
CA ALA A 108 3.91 -5.79 5.58
C ALA A 108 2.55 -5.05 5.63
N LYS A 109 1.56 -5.47 4.82
CA LYS A 109 0.21 -4.89 4.87
C LYS A 109 -0.53 -5.19 6.17
N MET A 110 -0.38 -6.39 6.71
CA MET A 110 -1.03 -6.76 7.96
C MET A 110 -0.45 -5.99 9.17
N ARG A 111 0.86 -5.70 9.18
CA ARG A 111 1.46 -4.81 10.19
C ARG A 111 0.83 -3.41 10.14
N HIS A 112 0.63 -2.85 8.94
CA HIS A 112 -0.06 -1.58 8.76
C HIS A 112 -1.52 -1.63 9.22
N PHE A 113 -2.25 -2.68 8.82
CA PHE A 113 -3.65 -2.83 9.17
C PHE A 113 -3.85 -2.90 10.69
N ASN A 114 -3.02 -3.66 11.40
CA ASN A 114 -3.10 -3.83 12.85
C ASN A 114 -2.59 -2.59 13.62
N GLY A 115 -1.53 -1.93 13.14
CA GLY A 115 -1.03 -0.69 13.74
C GLY A 115 -2.02 0.47 13.63
N LEU A 116 -2.94 0.43 12.66
CA LEU A 116 -4.06 1.37 12.54
C LEU A 116 -5.23 1.06 13.50
N GLU A 117 -5.29 -0.11 14.15
CA GLU A 117 -6.31 -0.45 15.15
C GLU A 117 -5.95 0.05 16.55
N GLU A 118 -4.66 0.04 16.92
CA GLU A 118 -4.19 0.56 18.22
C GLU A 118 -4.35 2.08 18.37
N GLN A 119 -4.62 2.79 17.27
CA GLN A 119 -4.61 4.26 17.20
C GLN A 119 -6.00 4.88 17.04
N GLY A 120 -7.06 4.05 16.96
CA GLY A 120 -8.45 4.48 16.85
C GLY A 120 -9.28 4.25 18.11
N SER A 121 -8.63 3.98 19.25
CA SER A 121 -9.28 3.75 20.56
C SER A 121 -8.87 4.79 21.60
#